data_AF-A0AA96LDR0-F1
#
_entry.id   AF-A0AA96LDR0-F1
#
_cell.length_a   1.000
_cell.length_b   1.000
_cell.length_c   1.000
_cell.angle_alpha   90.00
_cell.angle_beta   90.00
_cell.angle_gamma   90.00
#
_symmetry.space_group_name_H-M   'P 1'
#
loop_
_entity.id
_entity.type
_entity.pdbx_description
1 polymer ?
#
loop_
_entity_poly.entity_id
_entity_poly.type
_entity_poly.pdbx_seq_one_letter_code
_entity_poly.pdbx_strand_id
1 'polypeptide(L)'
;MTECALIKKWIEKKRLILLLIGAVLLPAAGWPPSAAAAASADKGGDRASLQETYAQLKAGKRVGGPGEAAKPPEERTVYLTFDDGPSRLTPQVLDILKEQGVQATFFQLGQSAQAYPQYVRRVLAEGHAIGNHSYDHVYNKLYSDFASFWGQIRRTEDALYDIAGIRPRLVRAPGGTATNFDAFYYYYLDQAGYRVTDWNTDSQDASRAGVPADEIIRAVKNTPLKQEMNVLMHDGTGHEQTVKALPAIIAYFKEHGYRFAALSQEVKPVQFGIAKLKWTRSESFEGFQDHLASAWERAAAWKDEGSGEEAEAPAGKPEKQEPPEVRAEPEPPSPQAEPYPLKLKIGEEEITLDGTRYDLREGRLAVPLRLLAEKLGARVEWNGTEMSAAVTLGGQRLEYRLLEHTIREKLPDGSWKGSPLADFRLVNGEIRVGLRKTAELLGGRIGRVVFSAETREVEVRGPGFRLLPLTA
;
A
#
# COMPACT_ATOMS: atom_id res chain seq x y z
N MET A 1 6.19 56.37 36.90
CA MET A 1 5.57 55.67 35.76
C MET A 1 6.69 54.95 35.02
N THR A 2 7.00 53.69 35.37
CA THR A 2 6.42 52.43 34.81
C THR A 2 6.85 52.30 33.34
N GLU A 3 7.64 51.34 32.87
CA GLU A 3 7.71 49.89 33.13
C GLU A 3 9.10 49.33 32.77
N CYS A 4 10.05 49.26 33.70
CA CYS A 4 11.31 48.52 33.45
C CYS A 4 11.94 47.88 34.71
N ALA A 5 11.30 48.04 35.88
CA ALA A 5 11.84 47.61 37.17
C ALA A 5 11.21 46.34 37.76
N LEU A 6 10.22 45.73 37.10
CA LEU A 6 9.51 44.54 37.63
C LEU A 6 9.98 43.19 37.06
N ILE A 7 10.70 43.17 35.92
CA ILE A 7 11.14 41.91 35.29
C ILE A 7 12.49 41.41 35.83
N LYS A 8 13.36 42.30 36.34
CA LYS A 8 14.65 41.91 36.94
C LYS A 8 14.53 41.25 38.33
N LYS A 9 13.45 41.49 39.08
CA LYS A 9 13.23 40.91 40.42
C LYS A 9 12.64 39.49 40.42
N TRP A 10 12.17 38.97 39.27
CA TRP A 10 11.63 37.62 39.19
C TRP A 10 12.69 36.56 38.86
N ILE A 11 13.77 36.96 38.16
CA ILE A 11 14.83 36.05 37.68
C ILE A 11 15.88 35.73 38.78
N GLU A 12 16.07 36.61 39.77
CA GLU A 12 17.04 36.37 40.86
C GLU A 12 16.51 35.46 41.98
N LYS A 13 15.20 35.18 42.05
CA LYS A 13 14.58 34.47 43.19
C LYS A 13 14.49 32.94 43.05
N LYS A 14 14.97 32.35 41.94
CA LYS A 14 14.94 30.89 41.71
C LYS A 14 16.32 30.21 41.66
N ARG A 15 17.42 30.93 41.94
CA ARG A 15 18.78 30.36 41.94
C ARG A 15 19.40 30.15 43.33
N LEU A 16 18.64 30.30 44.41
CA LEU A 16 19.19 30.21 45.77
C LEU A 16 18.29 29.43 46.73
N ILE A 17 18.05 28.14 46.46
CA ILE A 17 17.72 27.15 47.49
C ILE A 17 18.41 25.84 47.10
N LEU A 18 19.69 25.75 47.41
CA LEU A 18 20.43 24.50 47.53
C LEU A 18 21.15 24.53 48.89
N LEU A 19 21.09 23.38 49.58
CA LEU A 19 21.85 22.96 50.76
C LEU A 19 21.33 23.39 52.14
N LEU A 20 20.69 22.44 52.86
CA LEU A 20 21.31 21.73 54.00
C LEU A 20 20.34 20.77 54.73
N ILE A 21 20.86 19.59 55.08
CA ILE A 21 20.43 18.62 56.13
C ILE A 21 19.22 17.73 55.74
N GLY A 22 19.23 16.39 55.88
CA GLY A 22 20.16 15.44 56.47
C GLY A 22 19.62 14.02 56.29
N ALA A 23 20.50 13.03 56.39
CA ALA A 23 20.20 11.61 56.23
C ALA A 23 19.30 11.07 57.35
N VAL A 24 18.25 10.33 56.97
CA VAL A 24 17.68 9.22 57.75
C VAL A 24 17.32 8.10 56.77
N LEU A 25 17.91 6.92 57.02
CA LEU A 25 17.67 5.64 56.35
C LEU A 25 16.51 4.90 57.05
N LEU A 26 15.61 4.28 56.27
CA LEU A 26 15.07 2.89 56.37
C LEU A 26 13.74 2.73 55.56
N PRO A 27 13.34 1.50 55.16
CA PRO A 27 13.07 1.17 53.77
C PRO A 27 11.57 0.99 53.47
N ALA A 28 11.17 1.34 52.25
CA ALA A 28 9.95 0.82 51.65
C ALA A 28 10.33 0.01 50.42
N ALA A 29 10.01 -1.28 50.47
CA ALA A 29 10.21 -2.24 49.40
C ALA A 29 9.54 -1.72 48.11
N GLY A 30 10.36 -1.39 47.13
CA GLY A 30 9.95 -1.15 45.75
C GLY A 30 10.61 -2.19 44.86
N TRP A 31 9.79 -3.00 44.19
CA TRP A 31 10.19 -3.91 43.13
C TRP A 31 11.17 -3.24 42.15
N PRO A 32 12.27 -3.88 41.73
CA PRO A 32 13.05 -3.36 40.63
C PRO A 32 12.20 -3.39 39.35
N PRO A 33 12.29 -2.39 38.46
CA PRO A 33 11.76 -2.55 37.11
C PRO A 33 12.44 -3.77 36.49
N SER A 34 11.63 -4.65 35.88
CA SER A 34 12.12 -5.91 35.34
C SER A 34 13.29 -5.67 34.39
N ALA A 35 14.32 -6.50 34.51
CA ALA A 35 15.50 -6.54 33.65
C ALA A 35 15.19 -6.97 32.19
N ALA A 36 13.94 -6.84 31.72
CA ALA A 36 13.51 -7.19 30.37
C ALA A 36 13.61 -6.03 29.36
N ALA A 37 13.92 -4.80 29.80
CA ALA A 37 14.07 -3.65 28.90
C ALA A 37 15.54 -3.31 28.53
N ALA A 38 16.51 -4.08 29.03
CA ALA A 38 17.94 -3.84 28.80
C ALA A 38 18.63 -4.95 27.98
N ALA A 39 17.87 -5.91 27.45
CA ALA A 39 18.42 -7.05 26.72
C ALA A 39 17.67 -7.28 25.38
N SER A 40 17.75 -6.31 24.47
CA SER A 40 17.49 -6.55 23.03
C SER A 40 18.28 -5.63 22.09
N ALA A 41 19.31 -4.94 22.60
CA ALA A 41 20.07 -3.95 21.84
C ALA A 41 21.35 -4.49 21.17
N ASP A 42 21.42 -5.78 20.84
CA ASP A 42 22.63 -6.41 20.27
C ASP A 42 22.50 -6.81 18.79
N LYS A 43 21.75 -6.03 18.00
CA LYS A 43 21.80 -6.04 16.53
C LYS A 43 21.77 -4.65 15.89
N GLY A 44 22.10 -3.61 16.64
CA GLY A 44 22.43 -2.30 16.08
C GLY A 44 23.92 -2.28 15.78
N GLY A 45 24.31 -2.24 14.51
CA GLY A 45 25.72 -2.04 14.14
C GLY A 45 26.31 -0.86 14.91
N ASP A 46 27.58 -0.96 15.29
CA ASP A 46 28.30 0.10 16.01
C ASP A 46 27.97 1.46 15.40
N ARG A 47 27.67 2.47 16.23
CA ARG A 47 27.26 3.81 15.77
C ARG A 47 28.25 4.39 14.76
N ALA A 48 29.54 4.06 14.89
CA ALA A 48 30.57 4.40 13.91
C ALA A 48 30.31 3.76 12.53
N SER A 49 29.90 2.48 12.47
CA SER A 49 29.56 1.75 11.24
C SER A 49 28.31 2.31 10.54
N LEU A 50 27.31 2.77 11.31
CA LEU A 50 26.10 3.40 10.76
C LEU A 50 26.40 4.77 10.16
N GLN A 51 27.28 5.56 10.79
CA GLN A 51 27.71 6.84 10.26
C GLN A 51 28.48 6.70 8.94
N GLU A 52 29.35 5.69 8.86
CA GLU A 52 30.07 5.37 7.63
C GLU A 52 29.11 4.92 6.52
N THR A 53 28.16 4.04 6.84
CA THR A 53 27.12 3.59 5.90
C THR A 53 26.31 4.77 5.37
N TYR A 54 25.81 5.64 6.26
CA TYR A 54 25.09 6.85 5.88
C TYR A 54 25.92 7.75 4.96
N ALA A 55 27.20 7.96 5.25
CA ALA A 55 28.09 8.79 4.43
C ALA A 55 28.25 8.20 3.01
N GLN A 56 28.37 6.88 2.88
CA GLN A 56 28.44 6.20 1.58
C GLN A 56 27.14 6.35 0.78
N LEU A 57 25.99 6.09 1.41
CA LEU A 57 24.67 6.22 0.79
C LEU A 57 24.40 7.67 0.35
N LYS A 58 24.76 8.65 1.20
CA LYS A 58 24.65 10.08 0.89
C LYS A 58 25.53 10.51 -0.29
N ALA A 59 26.68 9.84 -0.47
CA ALA A 59 27.53 10.00 -1.65
C ALA A 59 27.01 9.24 -2.90
N GLY A 60 25.82 8.63 -2.83
CA GLY A 60 25.20 7.88 -3.92
C GLY A 60 25.78 6.48 -4.12
N LYS A 61 26.62 6.00 -3.21
CA LYS A 61 27.20 4.65 -3.29
C LYS A 61 26.19 3.64 -2.76
N ARG A 62 26.00 2.53 -3.47
CA ARG A 62 25.23 1.39 -2.97
C ARG A 62 26.03 0.68 -1.90
N VAL A 63 25.43 0.50 -0.73
CA VAL A 63 25.98 -0.29 0.38
C VAL A 63 25.14 -1.55 0.52
N GLY A 64 25.81 -2.69 0.68
CA GLY A 64 25.16 -3.98 0.56
C GLY A 64 24.70 -4.25 -0.88
N GLY A 65 24.07 -5.40 -1.06
CA GLY A 65 23.51 -5.85 -2.33
C GLY A 65 22.67 -7.08 -2.07
N PRO A 66 21.88 -7.54 -3.07
CA PRO A 66 21.20 -8.82 -2.95
C PRO A 66 22.23 -9.85 -2.48
N GLY A 67 22.08 -10.35 -1.25
CA GLY A 67 23.02 -11.29 -0.62
C GLY A 67 23.37 -12.45 -1.57
N GLU A 68 24.53 -13.09 -1.35
CA GLU A 68 25.18 -14.08 -2.25
C GLU A 68 24.32 -14.46 -3.46
N ALA A 69 24.61 -13.81 -4.60
CA ALA A 69 23.85 -13.98 -5.82
C ALA A 69 23.71 -15.47 -6.13
N ALA A 70 22.47 -15.96 -6.28
CA ALA A 70 22.25 -17.28 -6.82
C ALA A 70 22.99 -17.37 -8.17
N LYS A 71 23.63 -18.52 -8.41
CA LYS A 71 24.21 -18.79 -9.71
C LYS A 71 23.11 -18.63 -10.76
N PRO A 72 23.39 -17.98 -11.91
CA PRO A 72 22.43 -17.93 -12.99
C PRO A 72 21.99 -19.36 -13.33
N PRO A 73 20.72 -19.58 -13.70
CA PRO A 73 20.23 -20.90 -14.05
C PRO A 73 21.07 -21.46 -15.20
N GLU A 74 21.34 -22.77 -15.12
CA GLU A 74 22.12 -23.47 -16.15
C GLU A 74 21.44 -23.40 -17.53
N GLU A 75 20.10 -23.35 -17.53
CA GLU A 75 19.26 -23.19 -18.71
C GLU A 75 18.88 -21.72 -18.95
N ARG A 76 18.77 -21.34 -20.24
CA ARG A 76 18.25 -20.03 -20.63
C ARG A 76 16.83 -19.85 -20.10
N THR A 77 16.62 -18.81 -19.31
CA THR A 77 15.35 -18.60 -18.59
C THR A 77 14.78 -17.22 -18.90
N VAL A 78 13.48 -17.17 -19.21
CA VAL A 78 12.72 -15.94 -19.38
C VAL A 78 11.70 -15.81 -18.24
N TYR A 79 11.68 -14.64 -17.63
CA TYR A 79 10.71 -14.21 -16.64
C TYR A 79 9.79 -13.19 -17.31
N LEU A 80 8.58 -13.62 -17.65
CA LEU A 80 7.54 -12.70 -18.09
C LEU A 80 6.97 -11.99 -16.87
N THR A 81 6.93 -10.67 -16.92
CA THR A 81 6.44 -9.87 -15.80
C THR A 81 5.39 -8.87 -16.25
N PHE A 82 4.34 -8.72 -15.45
CA PHE A 82 3.20 -7.85 -15.72
C PHE A 82 3.00 -6.86 -14.58
N ASP A 83 3.01 -5.58 -14.91
CA ASP A 83 2.84 -4.47 -13.97
C ASP A 83 1.41 -3.87 -14.06
N ASP A 84 1.04 -3.08 -13.05
CA ASP A 84 -0.20 -2.30 -12.91
C ASP A 84 -1.51 -3.06 -12.70
N GLY A 85 -1.48 -4.39 -12.80
CA GLY A 85 -2.63 -5.25 -12.50
C GLY A 85 -2.97 -5.39 -11.00
N PRO A 86 -4.00 -6.19 -10.67
CA PRO A 86 -4.91 -6.83 -11.62
C PRO A 86 -5.90 -5.86 -12.27
N SER A 87 -6.39 -6.22 -13.45
CA SER A 87 -7.44 -5.48 -14.17
C SER A 87 -8.39 -6.45 -14.88
N ARG A 88 -9.29 -5.93 -15.72
CA ARG A 88 -10.13 -6.76 -16.60
C ARG A 88 -9.33 -7.54 -17.65
N LEU A 89 -8.05 -7.20 -17.87
CA LEU A 89 -7.17 -7.88 -18.82
C LEU A 89 -6.44 -9.06 -18.18
N THR A 90 -6.19 -9.03 -16.88
CA THR A 90 -5.51 -10.11 -16.13
C THR A 90 -6.06 -11.51 -16.43
N PRO A 91 -7.39 -11.78 -16.42
CA PRO A 91 -7.88 -13.13 -16.75
C PRO A 91 -7.50 -13.58 -18.17
N GLN A 92 -7.46 -12.68 -19.16
CA GLN A 92 -7.07 -13.04 -20.53
C GLN A 92 -5.57 -13.35 -20.62
N VAL A 93 -4.74 -12.62 -19.87
CA VAL A 93 -3.31 -12.93 -19.74
C VAL A 93 -3.14 -14.32 -19.12
N LEU A 94 -3.84 -14.60 -18.01
CA LEU A 94 -3.80 -15.91 -17.34
C LEU A 94 -4.25 -17.05 -18.26
N ASP A 95 -5.33 -16.86 -19.03
CA ASP A 95 -5.81 -17.84 -20.00
C ASP A 95 -4.72 -18.19 -21.03
N ILE A 96 -4.04 -17.18 -21.58
CA ILE A 96 -2.93 -17.38 -22.53
C ILE A 96 -1.75 -18.10 -21.86
N LEU A 97 -1.36 -17.69 -20.65
CA LEU A 97 -0.24 -18.32 -19.94
C LEU A 97 -0.53 -19.81 -19.66
N LYS A 98 -1.76 -20.12 -19.25
CA LYS A 98 -2.25 -21.48 -19.02
C LYS A 98 -2.27 -22.32 -20.30
N GLU A 99 -2.83 -21.80 -21.39
CA GLU A 99 -2.83 -22.46 -22.71
C GLU A 99 -1.41 -22.74 -23.21
N GLN A 100 -0.47 -21.85 -22.90
CA GLN A 100 0.92 -21.98 -23.29
C GLN A 100 1.77 -22.80 -22.31
N GLY A 101 1.23 -23.18 -21.14
CA GLY A 101 1.93 -23.91 -20.09
C GLY A 101 3.14 -23.16 -19.53
N VAL A 102 3.03 -21.85 -19.34
CA VAL A 102 4.14 -21.00 -18.86
C VAL A 102 3.78 -20.27 -17.55
N GLN A 103 4.78 -20.06 -16.70
CA GLN A 103 4.65 -19.27 -15.47
C GLN A 103 5.14 -17.82 -15.69
N ALA A 104 4.58 -16.88 -14.92
CA ALA A 104 4.91 -15.46 -14.98
C ALA A 104 4.91 -14.84 -13.57
N THR A 105 5.26 -13.55 -13.49
CA THR A 105 5.19 -12.74 -12.26
C THR A 105 4.30 -11.52 -12.45
N PHE A 106 3.44 -11.23 -11.50
CA PHE A 106 2.53 -10.07 -11.54
C PHE A 106 2.90 -9.09 -10.42
N PHE A 107 3.40 -7.91 -10.77
CA PHE A 107 3.64 -6.83 -9.82
C PHE A 107 2.37 -5.99 -9.69
N GLN A 108 1.65 -6.20 -8.59
CA GLN A 108 0.30 -5.70 -8.42
C GLN A 108 0.24 -4.41 -7.61
N LEU A 109 -0.67 -3.53 -8.02
CA LEU A 109 -1.07 -2.39 -7.21
C LEU A 109 -2.00 -2.84 -6.11
N GLY A 110 -1.78 -2.38 -4.88
CA GLY A 110 -2.64 -2.71 -3.74
C GLY A 110 -4.09 -2.29 -3.96
N GLN A 111 -4.31 -1.12 -4.56
CA GLN A 111 -5.65 -0.63 -4.90
C GLN A 111 -6.33 -1.55 -5.93
N SER A 112 -5.61 -1.97 -6.97
CA SER A 112 -6.10 -2.89 -8.00
C SER A 112 -6.40 -4.27 -7.44
N ALA A 113 -5.53 -4.79 -6.56
CA ALA A 113 -5.72 -6.07 -5.90
C ALA A 113 -7.02 -6.09 -5.08
N GLN A 114 -7.32 -5.02 -4.34
CA GLN A 114 -8.58 -4.88 -3.60
C GLN A 114 -9.80 -4.77 -4.50
N ALA A 115 -9.67 -4.18 -5.69
CA ALA A 115 -10.75 -4.10 -6.67
C ALA A 115 -11.03 -5.45 -7.37
N TYR A 116 -10.01 -6.31 -7.48
CA TYR A 116 -10.08 -7.59 -8.20
C TYR A 116 -9.47 -8.75 -7.39
N PRO A 117 -9.94 -9.02 -6.15
CA PRO A 117 -9.33 -10.02 -5.26
C PRO A 117 -9.40 -11.44 -5.84
N GLN A 118 -10.41 -11.73 -6.68
CA GLN A 118 -10.52 -13.01 -7.37
C GLN A 118 -9.37 -13.27 -8.34
N TYR A 119 -8.79 -12.22 -8.96
CA TYR A 119 -7.66 -12.38 -9.88
C TYR A 119 -6.35 -12.54 -9.13
N VAL A 120 -6.18 -11.91 -7.97
CA VAL A 120 -5.06 -12.17 -7.05
C VAL A 120 -4.99 -13.66 -6.70
N ARG A 121 -6.12 -14.24 -6.26
CA ARG A 121 -6.20 -15.67 -5.93
C ARG A 121 -5.95 -16.56 -7.13
N ARG A 122 -6.49 -16.20 -8.30
CA ARG A 122 -6.29 -16.95 -9.54
C ARG A 122 -4.82 -16.98 -9.97
N VAL A 123 -4.12 -15.84 -9.89
CA VAL A 123 -2.68 -15.74 -10.18
C VAL A 123 -1.89 -16.75 -9.34
N LEU A 124 -2.16 -16.83 -8.03
CA LEU A 124 -1.49 -17.79 -7.14
C LEU A 124 -1.91 -19.24 -7.40
N ALA A 125 -3.21 -19.50 -7.59
CA ALA A 125 -3.73 -20.84 -7.85
C ALA A 125 -3.20 -21.45 -9.15
N GLU A 126 -2.84 -20.62 -10.14
CA GLU A 126 -2.23 -21.05 -11.40
C GLU A 126 -0.69 -21.10 -11.35
N GLY A 127 -0.09 -20.93 -10.17
CA GLY A 127 1.33 -21.12 -9.94
C GLY A 127 2.20 -19.97 -10.43
N HIS A 128 1.66 -18.76 -10.52
CA HIS A 128 2.43 -17.55 -10.83
C HIS A 128 2.87 -16.84 -9.54
N ALA A 129 3.93 -16.03 -9.64
CA ALA A 129 4.36 -15.21 -8.51
C ALA A 129 3.64 -13.85 -8.48
N ILE A 130 3.44 -13.31 -7.28
CA ILE A 130 2.97 -11.93 -7.07
C ILE A 130 4.11 -11.13 -6.45
N GLY A 131 4.31 -9.93 -6.98
CA GLY A 131 5.18 -8.88 -6.42
C GLY A 131 4.38 -7.63 -6.07
N ASN A 132 5.00 -6.74 -5.30
CA ASN A 132 4.41 -5.47 -4.88
C ASN A 132 4.79 -4.35 -5.87
N HIS A 133 3.81 -3.57 -6.33
CA HIS A 133 4.02 -2.44 -7.24
C HIS A 133 3.58 -1.08 -6.67
N SER A 134 3.65 -0.90 -5.35
CA SER A 134 3.02 0.21 -4.62
C SER A 134 1.49 0.09 -4.52
N TYR A 135 0.82 1.11 -3.99
CA TYR A 135 -0.61 1.06 -3.71
C TYR A 135 -1.45 1.71 -4.81
N ASP A 136 -1.16 2.97 -5.16
CA ASP A 136 -1.96 3.78 -6.11
C ASP A 136 -1.19 4.25 -7.36
N HIS A 137 0.12 3.98 -7.44
CA HIS A 137 0.98 4.40 -8.56
C HIS A 137 1.02 5.92 -8.79
N VAL A 138 0.72 6.73 -7.76
CA VAL A 138 0.74 8.21 -7.84
C VAL A 138 2.16 8.72 -7.55
N TYR A 139 2.97 8.83 -8.60
CA TYR A 139 4.39 9.17 -8.56
C TYR A 139 4.80 10.30 -7.60
N ASN A 140 4.11 11.44 -7.61
CA ASN A 140 4.48 12.60 -6.79
C ASN A 140 4.26 12.39 -5.28
N LYS A 141 3.34 11.50 -4.91
CA LYS A 141 3.15 11.05 -3.52
C LYS A 141 4.09 9.90 -3.20
N LEU A 142 4.25 8.96 -4.14
CA LEU A 142 5.04 7.76 -3.96
C LEU A 142 6.51 8.07 -3.72
N TYR A 143 7.07 9.06 -4.42
CA TYR A 143 8.50 9.37 -4.41
C TYR A 143 8.86 10.70 -3.71
N SER A 144 7.93 11.29 -2.94
CA SER A 144 8.21 12.50 -2.15
C SER A 144 9.31 12.27 -1.12
N ASP A 145 9.25 11.14 -0.41
CA ASP A 145 10.21 10.68 0.59
C ASP A 145 10.09 9.16 0.77
N PHE A 146 11.04 8.56 1.50
CA PHE A 146 11.03 7.11 1.70
C PHE A 146 9.85 6.64 2.56
N ALA A 147 9.43 7.40 3.58
CA ALA A 147 8.29 7.04 4.41
C ALA A 147 6.99 6.89 3.59
N SER A 148 6.77 7.77 2.60
CA SER A 148 5.63 7.72 1.69
C SER A 148 5.70 6.49 0.77
N PHE A 149 6.88 6.19 0.22
CA PHE A 149 7.11 4.96 -0.55
C PHE A 149 6.83 3.71 0.30
N TRP A 150 7.44 3.65 1.48
CA TRP A 150 7.33 2.56 2.43
C TRP A 150 5.88 2.33 2.87
N GLY A 151 5.13 3.40 3.16
CA GLY A 151 3.71 3.34 3.49
C GLY A 151 2.87 2.72 2.37
N GLN A 152 3.17 3.02 1.09
CA GLN A 152 2.50 2.38 -0.03
C GLN A 152 2.86 0.88 -0.14
N ILE A 153 4.13 0.52 0.01
CA ILE A 153 4.56 -0.89 0.01
C ILE A 153 3.82 -1.66 1.10
N ARG A 154 3.84 -1.17 2.34
CA ARG A 154 3.16 -1.78 3.49
C ARG A 154 1.65 -1.93 3.27
N ARG A 155 1.00 -0.87 2.78
CA ARG A 155 -0.45 -0.91 2.50
C ARG A 155 -0.80 -1.94 1.44
N THR A 156 0.04 -2.12 0.43
CA THR A 156 -0.13 -3.16 -0.58
C THR A 156 0.12 -4.55 -0.02
N GLU A 157 1.12 -4.74 0.84
CA GLU A 157 1.31 -6.01 1.54
C GLU A 157 0.10 -6.39 2.38
N ASP A 158 -0.44 -5.45 3.16
CA ASP A 158 -1.61 -5.71 3.98
C ASP A 158 -2.83 -6.06 3.13
N ALA A 159 -3.05 -5.36 2.02
CA ALA A 159 -4.10 -5.69 1.07
C ALA A 159 -3.96 -7.12 0.49
N LEU A 160 -2.74 -7.52 0.08
CA LEU A 160 -2.50 -8.85 -0.48
C LEU A 160 -2.60 -9.95 0.58
N TYR A 161 -2.19 -9.66 1.82
CA TYR A 161 -2.35 -10.56 2.94
C TYR A 161 -3.83 -10.78 3.29
N ASP A 162 -4.62 -9.71 3.35
CA ASP A 162 -6.06 -9.79 3.61
C ASP A 162 -6.80 -10.60 2.52
N ILE A 163 -6.32 -10.56 1.26
CA ILE A 163 -6.98 -11.23 0.12
C ILE A 163 -6.61 -12.72 0.03
N ALA A 164 -5.33 -13.03 0.21
CA ALA A 164 -4.75 -14.32 -0.15
C ALA A 164 -3.73 -14.86 0.85
N GLY A 165 -3.54 -14.22 2.01
CA GLY A 165 -2.64 -14.67 3.06
C GLY A 165 -1.14 -14.50 2.73
N ILE A 166 -0.81 -13.79 1.66
CA ILE A 166 0.58 -13.62 1.21
C ILE A 166 1.11 -12.22 1.48
N ARG A 167 2.42 -12.13 1.75
CA ARG A 167 3.16 -10.86 1.80
C ARG A 167 4.33 -10.95 0.83
N PRO A 168 4.19 -10.41 -0.41
CA PRO A 168 5.25 -10.50 -1.40
C PRO A 168 6.54 -9.85 -0.95
N ARG A 169 7.65 -10.56 -1.13
CA ARG A 169 8.99 -10.01 -0.90
C ARG A 169 9.64 -9.44 -2.16
N LEU A 170 9.02 -9.64 -3.33
CA LEU A 170 9.43 -8.98 -4.58
C LEU A 170 8.81 -7.59 -4.66
N VAL A 171 9.61 -6.59 -5.03
CA VAL A 171 9.14 -5.21 -5.24
C VAL A 171 9.56 -4.75 -6.63
N ARG A 172 8.64 -4.12 -7.34
CA ARG A 172 8.95 -3.33 -8.53
C ARG A 172 8.51 -1.91 -8.34
N ALA A 173 9.43 -0.98 -8.58
CA ALA A 173 9.17 0.44 -8.45
C ALA A 173 8.33 0.92 -9.66
N PRO A 174 7.18 1.58 -9.46
CA PRO A 174 6.51 2.37 -10.49
C PRO A 174 7.47 3.21 -11.31
N GLY A 175 7.52 2.98 -12.62
CA GLY A 175 8.40 3.68 -13.55
C GLY A 175 9.89 3.32 -13.45
N GLY A 176 10.22 2.22 -12.77
CA GLY A 176 11.58 1.70 -12.61
C GLY A 176 12.43 2.50 -11.60
N THR A 177 13.55 1.93 -11.19
CA THR A 177 14.40 2.51 -10.14
C THR A 177 15.32 3.64 -10.62
N ALA A 178 15.74 3.65 -11.89
CA ALA A 178 16.87 4.45 -12.38
C ALA A 178 16.84 5.93 -12.00
N THR A 179 15.68 6.59 -12.14
CA THR A 179 15.50 8.02 -11.80
C THR A 179 14.64 8.26 -10.56
N ASN A 180 14.10 7.18 -9.98
CA ASN A 180 13.16 7.24 -8.86
C ASN A 180 13.82 6.85 -7.53
N PHE A 181 14.82 5.96 -7.54
CA PHE A 181 15.52 5.46 -6.35
C PHE A 181 16.90 6.09 -6.22
N ASP A 182 17.25 6.44 -4.98
CA ASP A 182 18.62 6.71 -4.57
C ASP A 182 19.20 5.50 -3.84
N ALA A 183 20.43 5.61 -3.35
CA ALA A 183 21.09 4.54 -2.63
C ALA A 183 20.35 4.15 -1.33
N PHE A 184 19.67 5.09 -0.67
CA PHE A 184 18.93 4.84 0.56
C PHE A 184 17.73 3.91 0.33
N TYR A 185 16.96 4.13 -0.73
CA TYR A 185 15.82 3.26 -1.08
C TYR A 185 16.25 1.81 -1.27
N TYR A 186 17.34 1.60 -2.03
CA TYR A 186 17.90 0.26 -2.21
C TYR A 186 18.33 -0.37 -0.90
N TYR A 187 19.00 0.41 -0.05
CA TYR A 187 19.51 -0.06 1.24
C TYR A 187 18.37 -0.45 2.17
N TYR A 188 17.39 0.44 2.41
CA TYR A 188 16.29 0.15 3.33
C TYR A 188 15.45 -1.04 2.90
N LEU A 189 15.15 -1.17 1.60
CA LEU A 189 14.37 -2.31 1.09
C LEU A 189 15.13 -3.62 1.22
N ASP A 190 16.44 -3.62 0.96
CA ASP A 190 17.30 -4.80 1.19
C ASP A 190 17.37 -5.17 2.67
N GLN A 191 17.56 -4.18 3.56
CA GLN A 191 17.56 -4.38 5.02
C GLN A 191 16.22 -4.89 5.55
N ALA A 192 15.12 -4.50 4.91
CA ALA A 192 13.78 -5.02 5.17
C ALA A 192 13.52 -6.42 4.60
N GLY A 193 14.47 -7.00 3.87
CA GLY A 193 14.35 -8.32 3.28
C GLY A 193 13.53 -8.37 1.99
N TYR A 194 13.30 -7.23 1.33
CA TYR A 194 12.71 -7.18 -0.01
C TYR A 194 13.76 -7.41 -1.09
N ARG A 195 13.28 -7.83 -2.25
CA ARG A 195 14.05 -7.99 -3.47
C ARG A 195 13.46 -7.06 -4.53
N VAL A 196 14.12 -5.92 -4.71
CA VAL A 196 13.76 -4.96 -5.76
C VAL A 196 14.26 -5.47 -7.09
N THR A 197 13.38 -5.57 -8.09
CA THR A 197 13.75 -5.96 -9.45
C THR A 197 13.10 -5.06 -10.50
N ASP A 198 13.95 -4.49 -11.36
CA ASP A 198 13.58 -3.86 -12.62
C ASP A 198 13.40 -4.94 -13.71
N TRP A 199 13.75 -4.59 -14.95
CA TRP A 199 13.69 -5.43 -16.15
C TRP A 199 14.96 -5.23 -17.00
N ASN A 200 15.29 -6.19 -17.85
CA ASN A 200 16.39 -6.05 -18.82
C ASN A 200 15.90 -6.09 -20.27
N THR A 201 14.60 -6.29 -20.47
CA THR A 201 13.90 -6.35 -21.74
C THR A 201 12.61 -5.55 -21.59
N ASP A 202 12.51 -4.43 -22.31
CA ASP A 202 11.34 -3.55 -22.26
C ASP A 202 10.48 -3.81 -23.51
N SER A 203 9.23 -4.23 -23.31
CA SER A 203 8.31 -4.45 -24.43
C SER A 203 7.81 -3.15 -25.07
N GLN A 204 8.04 -2.01 -24.41
CA GLN A 204 7.57 -0.68 -24.80
C GLN A 204 6.05 -0.58 -24.95
N ASP A 205 5.28 -1.50 -24.35
CA ASP A 205 3.82 -1.51 -24.38
C ASP A 205 3.18 -0.33 -23.62
N ALA A 206 3.95 0.34 -22.76
CA ALA A 206 3.59 1.57 -22.07
C ALA A 206 4.22 2.84 -22.69
N SER A 207 4.87 2.75 -23.86
CA SER A 207 5.55 3.92 -24.49
C SER A 207 4.58 5.04 -24.90
N ARG A 208 3.34 4.68 -25.25
CA ARG A 208 2.22 5.59 -25.53
C ARG A 208 0.89 4.84 -25.40
N ALA A 209 -0.21 5.57 -25.32
CA ALA A 209 -1.53 4.94 -25.35
C ALA A 209 -1.74 4.13 -26.64
N GLY A 210 -2.13 2.86 -26.52
CA GLY A 210 -2.53 2.01 -27.64
C GLY A 210 -1.38 1.55 -28.55
N VAL A 211 -0.17 1.31 -28.01
CA VAL A 211 0.95 0.73 -28.78
C VAL A 211 0.50 -0.54 -29.52
N PRO A 212 0.61 -0.61 -30.85
CA PRO A 212 0.21 -1.79 -31.61
C PRO A 212 0.96 -3.07 -31.19
N ALA A 213 0.28 -4.21 -31.20
CA ALA A 213 0.86 -5.49 -30.81
C ALA A 213 2.14 -5.85 -31.62
N ASP A 214 2.21 -5.50 -32.91
CA ASP A 214 3.39 -5.77 -33.73
C ASP A 214 4.61 -4.93 -33.33
N GLU A 215 4.40 -3.69 -32.86
CA GLU A 215 5.46 -2.86 -32.30
C GLU A 215 5.98 -3.44 -30.98
N ILE A 216 5.08 -3.91 -30.10
CA ILE A 216 5.44 -4.57 -28.83
C ILE A 216 6.30 -5.82 -29.11
N ILE A 217 5.84 -6.68 -30.03
CA ILE A 217 6.59 -7.88 -30.44
C ILE A 217 7.97 -7.50 -30.99
N ARG A 218 8.04 -6.48 -31.84
CA ARG A 218 9.30 -6.01 -32.44
C ARG A 218 10.27 -5.48 -31.38
N ALA A 219 9.78 -4.72 -30.39
CA ALA A 219 10.60 -4.20 -29.30
C ALA A 219 11.24 -5.34 -28.49
N VAL A 220 10.45 -6.37 -28.12
CA VAL A 220 10.98 -7.56 -27.42
C VAL A 220 12.03 -8.28 -28.28
N LYS A 221 11.73 -8.54 -29.57
CA LYS A 221 12.65 -9.24 -30.49
C LYS A 221 13.95 -8.48 -30.78
N ASN A 222 13.93 -7.15 -30.65
CA ASN A 222 15.11 -6.30 -30.87
C ASN A 222 16.04 -6.25 -29.64
N THR A 223 15.62 -6.79 -28.50
CA THR A 223 16.47 -6.86 -27.31
C THR A 223 17.47 -8.01 -27.45
N PRO A 224 18.79 -7.81 -27.22
CA PRO A 224 19.76 -8.88 -27.27
C PRO A 224 19.43 -10.01 -26.29
N LEU A 225 19.35 -11.24 -26.80
CA LEU A 225 19.11 -12.43 -26.01
C LEU A 225 20.26 -12.70 -25.03
N LYS A 226 19.92 -12.86 -23.75
CA LYS A 226 20.84 -13.16 -22.64
C LYS A 226 20.46 -14.47 -21.95
N GLN A 227 21.34 -15.00 -21.10
CA GLN A 227 21.02 -16.20 -20.31
C GLN A 227 19.72 -16.05 -19.52
N GLU A 228 19.48 -14.86 -18.96
CA GLU A 228 18.27 -14.51 -18.23
C GLU A 228 17.62 -13.27 -18.84
N MET A 229 16.32 -13.38 -19.16
CA MET A 229 15.52 -12.30 -19.73
C MET A 229 14.40 -11.96 -18.76
N ASN A 230 14.36 -10.73 -18.24
CA ASN A 230 13.26 -10.22 -17.42
C ASN A 230 12.51 -9.19 -18.26
N VAL A 231 11.32 -9.59 -18.74
CA VAL A 231 10.52 -8.87 -19.73
C VAL A 231 9.45 -8.06 -19.03
N LEU A 232 9.51 -6.72 -19.15
CA LEU A 232 8.47 -5.81 -18.68
C LEU A 232 7.32 -5.76 -19.68
N MET A 233 6.12 -6.03 -19.18
CA MET A 233 4.83 -5.85 -19.84
C MET A 233 3.82 -5.35 -18.80
N HIS A 234 2.61 -5.01 -19.24
CA HIS A 234 1.56 -4.51 -18.35
C HIS A 234 0.24 -5.25 -18.58
N ASP A 235 -0.44 -5.62 -17.50
CA ASP A 235 -1.82 -6.13 -17.51
C ASP A 235 -2.81 -5.17 -16.85
N GLY A 236 -2.36 -3.93 -16.55
CA GLY A 236 -3.20 -2.81 -16.17
C GLY A 236 -4.18 -2.37 -17.28
N THR A 237 -5.12 -1.48 -16.93
CA THR A 237 -6.12 -0.97 -17.89
C THR A 237 -5.46 -0.20 -19.05
N GLY A 238 -5.89 -0.46 -20.29
CA GLY A 238 -5.37 0.20 -21.49
C GLY A 238 -4.26 -0.56 -22.23
N HIS A 239 -3.93 -1.79 -21.78
CA HIS A 239 -2.89 -2.64 -22.36
C HIS A 239 -3.46 -3.83 -23.16
N GLU A 240 -4.59 -3.66 -23.85
CA GLU A 240 -5.23 -4.72 -24.66
C GLU A 240 -4.30 -5.26 -25.76
N GLN A 241 -3.38 -4.43 -26.25
CA GLN A 241 -2.41 -4.83 -27.27
C GLN A 241 -1.31 -5.72 -26.71
N THR A 242 -0.97 -5.59 -25.42
CA THR A 242 -0.07 -6.51 -24.72
C THR A 242 -0.65 -7.92 -24.70
N VAL A 243 -1.94 -8.06 -24.40
CA VAL A 243 -2.67 -9.34 -24.44
C VAL A 243 -2.58 -9.98 -25.84
N LYS A 244 -2.74 -9.17 -26.90
CA LYS A 244 -2.63 -9.64 -28.30
C LYS A 244 -1.20 -10.03 -28.70
N ALA A 245 -0.19 -9.33 -28.17
CA ALA A 245 1.22 -9.59 -28.46
C ALA A 245 1.76 -10.84 -27.75
N LEU A 246 1.19 -11.17 -26.57
CA LEU A 246 1.70 -12.17 -25.65
C LEU A 246 1.94 -13.56 -26.28
N PRO A 247 1.01 -14.14 -27.09
CA PRO A 247 1.25 -15.46 -27.70
C PRO A 247 2.49 -15.49 -28.61
N ALA A 248 2.73 -14.42 -29.39
CA ALA A 248 3.87 -14.32 -30.29
C ALA A 248 5.19 -14.09 -29.54
N ILE A 249 5.15 -13.38 -28.41
CA ILE A 249 6.30 -13.21 -27.51
C ILE A 249 6.68 -14.56 -26.88
N ILE A 250 5.70 -15.32 -26.38
CA ILE A 250 5.93 -16.65 -25.83
C ILE A 250 6.52 -17.59 -26.89
N ALA A 251 5.94 -17.61 -28.10
CA ALA A 251 6.45 -18.41 -29.21
C ALA A 251 7.91 -18.06 -29.55
N TYR A 252 8.24 -16.77 -29.62
CA TYR A 252 9.60 -16.32 -29.89
C TYR A 252 10.61 -16.86 -28.87
N PHE A 253 10.33 -16.74 -27.57
CA PHE A 253 11.26 -17.26 -26.55
C PHE A 253 11.34 -18.80 -26.56
N LYS A 254 10.23 -19.51 -26.80
CA LYS A 254 10.23 -20.98 -26.97
C LYS A 254 11.12 -21.41 -28.15
N GLU A 255 11.01 -20.73 -29.30
CA GLU A 255 11.83 -20.98 -30.50
C GLU A 255 13.33 -20.79 -30.23
N HIS A 256 13.68 -19.92 -29.28
CA HIS A 256 15.07 -19.65 -28.89
C HIS A 256 15.55 -20.48 -27.69
N GLY A 257 14.78 -21.50 -27.30
CA GLY A 257 15.15 -22.46 -26.27
C GLY A 257 15.06 -21.94 -24.84
N TYR A 258 14.24 -20.93 -24.58
CA TYR A 258 14.01 -20.43 -23.23
C TYR A 258 12.98 -21.26 -22.47
N ARG A 259 13.31 -21.56 -21.21
CA ARG A 259 12.34 -21.98 -20.19
C ARG A 259 11.65 -20.75 -19.60
N PHE A 260 10.38 -20.88 -19.25
CA PHE A 260 9.62 -19.83 -18.56
C PHE A 260 9.58 -20.13 -17.07
N ALA A 261 9.80 -19.10 -16.25
CA ALA A 261 9.72 -19.19 -14.81
C ALA A 261 9.13 -17.91 -14.21
N ALA A 262 8.51 -18.04 -13.03
CA ALA A 262 8.21 -16.89 -12.19
C ALA A 262 9.48 -16.43 -11.45
N LEU A 263 9.55 -15.14 -11.09
CA LEU A 263 10.62 -14.62 -10.25
C LEU A 263 10.46 -15.12 -8.82
N SER A 264 11.59 -15.35 -8.15
CA SER A 264 11.67 -15.65 -6.71
C SER A 264 12.73 -14.76 -6.07
N GLN A 265 12.86 -14.86 -4.74
CA GLN A 265 13.93 -14.14 -4.03
C GLN A 265 15.32 -14.71 -4.29
N GLU A 266 15.42 -15.98 -4.70
CA GLU A 266 16.70 -16.58 -5.09
C GLU A 266 17.19 -16.00 -6.41
N VAL A 267 16.30 -15.60 -7.32
CA VAL A 267 16.69 -15.02 -8.61
C VAL A 267 17.49 -13.74 -8.39
N LYS A 268 18.66 -13.65 -9.04
CA LYS A 268 19.48 -12.44 -9.02
C LYS A 268 18.66 -11.30 -9.62
N PRO A 269 18.41 -10.21 -8.88
CA PRO A 269 17.52 -9.16 -9.37
C PRO A 269 18.20 -8.40 -10.50
N VAL A 270 17.42 -8.04 -11.51
CA VAL A 270 17.83 -6.99 -12.44
C VAL A 270 17.62 -5.66 -11.73
N GLN A 271 18.64 -4.82 -11.63
CA GLN A 271 18.54 -3.49 -11.02
C GLN A 271 19.26 -2.47 -11.87
N PHE A 272 18.61 -1.35 -12.14
CA PHE A 272 19.24 -0.25 -12.86
C PHE A 272 20.29 0.47 -12.00
N GLY A 273 21.27 1.09 -12.68
CA GLY A 273 22.16 2.03 -12.03
C GLY A 273 21.40 3.26 -11.52
N ILE A 274 21.89 3.86 -10.44
CA ILE A 274 21.35 5.13 -9.94
C ILE A 274 21.69 6.24 -10.94
N ALA A 275 20.67 6.87 -11.51
CA ALA A 275 20.81 8.03 -12.39
C ALA A 275 20.42 9.32 -11.64
N LYS A 276 20.40 10.44 -12.37
CA LYS A 276 19.93 11.71 -11.81
C LYS A 276 18.45 11.58 -11.39
N LEU A 277 18.18 11.83 -10.10
CA LEU A 277 16.84 11.73 -9.57
C LEU A 277 15.90 12.74 -10.20
N LYS A 278 14.67 12.29 -10.46
CA LYS A 278 13.54 13.15 -10.87
C LYS A 278 12.96 13.94 -9.69
N TRP A 279 13.15 13.45 -8.48
CA TRP A 279 12.54 13.96 -7.25
C TRP A 279 13.58 14.58 -6.35
N THR A 280 13.32 15.80 -5.87
CA THR A 280 14.18 16.45 -4.88
C THR A 280 13.81 15.94 -3.50
N ARG A 281 14.75 15.28 -2.84
CA ARG A 281 14.62 14.83 -1.45
C ARG A 281 15.98 14.82 -0.76
N SER A 282 15.96 14.81 0.57
CA SER A 282 17.16 14.74 1.40
C SER A 282 16.92 13.79 2.56
N GLU A 283 17.95 13.04 2.94
CA GLU A 283 17.91 12.14 4.08
C GLU A 283 18.83 12.67 5.19
N SER A 284 18.28 12.89 6.38
CA SER A 284 19.06 13.27 7.57
C SER A 284 19.65 12.00 8.21
N PHE A 285 20.66 12.15 9.07
CA PHE A 285 21.20 10.98 9.77
C PHE A 285 20.15 10.36 10.72
N GLU A 286 19.35 11.18 11.37
CA GLU A 286 18.24 10.73 12.24
C GLU A 286 17.16 10.01 11.43
N GLY A 287 16.73 10.58 10.29
CA GLY A 287 15.77 9.92 9.38
C GLY A 287 16.29 8.61 8.82
N PHE A 288 17.60 8.53 8.54
CA PHE A 288 18.24 7.26 8.18
C PHE A 288 18.13 6.20 9.28
N GLN A 289 18.33 6.58 10.55
CA GLN A 289 18.19 5.65 11.67
C GLN A 289 16.73 5.18 11.83
N ASP A 290 15.76 6.08 11.68
CA ASP A 290 14.33 5.76 11.83
C ASP A 290 13.82 4.84 10.71
N HIS A 291 14.17 5.14 9.46
CA HIS A 291 13.84 4.29 8.31
C HIS A 291 14.50 2.91 8.41
N LEU A 292 15.76 2.86 8.87
CA LEU A 292 16.47 1.60 9.08
C LEU A 292 15.86 0.76 10.21
N ALA A 293 15.43 1.39 11.31
CA ALA A 293 14.72 0.71 12.38
C ALA A 293 13.40 0.09 11.87
N SER A 294 12.63 0.84 11.07
CA SER A 294 11.40 0.35 10.43
C SER A 294 11.67 -0.82 9.48
N ALA A 295 12.77 -0.77 8.72
CA ALA A 295 13.19 -1.85 7.85
C ALA A 295 13.55 -3.11 8.66
N TRP A 296 14.32 -2.98 9.74
CA TRP A 296 14.69 -4.13 10.58
C TRP A 296 13.52 -4.74 11.33
N GLU A 297 12.56 -3.93 11.78
CA GLU A 297 11.30 -4.42 12.35
C GLU A 297 10.56 -5.30 11.34
N ARG A 298 10.42 -4.82 10.09
CA ARG A 298 9.83 -5.62 9.02
C ARG A 298 10.61 -6.91 8.75
N ALA A 299 11.94 -6.82 8.77
CA ALA A 299 12.83 -7.94 8.54
C ALA A 299 12.69 -9.02 9.63
N ALA A 300 12.51 -8.61 10.88
CA ALA A 300 12.26 -9.49 12.01
C ALA A 300 10.92 -10.21 11.86
N ALA A 301 9.87 -9.51 11.44
CA ALA A 301 8.54 -10.10 11.24
C ALA A 301 8.55 -11.25 10.21
N TRP A 302 9.40 -11.22 9.18
CA TRP A 302 9.52 -12.37 8.26
C TRP A 302 9.98 -13.66 8.94
N LYS A 303 10.79 -13.56 9.99
CA LYS A 303 11.32 -14.74 10.71
C LYS A 303 10.25 -15.36 11.61
N ASP A 304 9.40 -14.52 12.17
CA ASP A 304 8.28 -14.98 12.99
C ASP A 304 7.19 -15.61 12.10
N GLU A 305 6.91 -14.99 10.94
CA GLU A 305 5.98 -15.51 9.93
C GLU A 305 6.49 -16.82 9.27
N GLY A 306 7.80 -17.01 9.14
CA GLY A 306 8.44 -18.22 8.58
C GLY A 306 8.66 -19.36 9.58
N SER A 307 8.18 -19.26 10.82
CA SER A 307 8.25 -20.33 11.83
C SER A 307 7.04 -21.28 11.81
N GLY A 308 6.05 -21.02 10.95
CA GLY A 308 5.05 -22.00 10.52
C GLY A 308 5.53 -22.70 9.25
N GLU A 309 5.44 -24.03 9.21
CA GLU A 309 5.92 -24.93 8.15
C GLU A 309 5.84 -24.32 6.74
N GLU A 310 7.00 -24.26 6.08
CA GLU A 310 7.15 -23.85 4.68
C GLU A 310 6.24 -24.71 3.78
N ALA A 311 5.22 -24.08 3.21
CA ALA A 311 4.54 -24.65 2.04
C ALA A 311 5.51 -24.58 0.86
N GLU A 312 6.28 -25.65 0.65
CA GLU A 312 6.99 -25.89 -0.60
C GLU A 312 5.99 -25.80 -1.76
N ALA A 313 6.31 -24.94 -2.75
CA ALA A 313 5.62 -24.97 -4.03
C ALA A 313 5.84 -26.35 -4.66
N PRO A 314 4.79 -27.10 -5.05
CA PRO A 314 4.97 -28.46 -5.52
C PRO A 314 5.64 -28.45 -6.90
N ALA A 315 6.91 -28.87 -6.93
CA ALA A 315 7.58 -29.26 -8.15
C ALA A 315 7.04 -30.63 -8.59
N GLY A 316 5.97 -30.62 -9.41
CA GLY A 316 5.39 -31.83 -10.00
C GLY A 316 5.03 -31.62 -11.46
N LYS A 317 5.55 -32.47 -12.35
CA LYS A 317 5.17 -32.53 -13.78
C LYS A 317 3.65 -32.74 -13.93
N PRO A 318 3.00 -32.18 -14.96
CA PRO A 318 1.56 -32.31 -15.11
C PRO A 318 1.22 -33.72 -15.60
N GLU A 319 0.72 -34.56 -14.70
CA GLU A 319 0.00 -35.77 -15.06
C GLU A 319 -1.51 -35.44 -15.10
N LYS A 320 -2.17 -35.79 -16.20
CA LYS A 320 -3.59 -35.52 -16.42
C LYS A 320 -4.44 -36.21 -15.35
N GLN A 321 -5.10 -35.43 -14.50
CA GLN A 321 -6.19 -35.92 -13.67
C GLN A 321 -7.46 -35.12 -13.96
N GLU A 322 -8.55 -35.85 -14.20
CA GLU A 322 -9.91 -35.32 -14.35
C GLU A 322 -10.35 -34.59 -13.06
N PRO A 323 -11.20 -33.57 -13.16
CA PRO A 323 -11.50 -32.70 -12.02
C PRO A 323 -12.30 -33.45 -10.94
N PRO A 324 -11.87 -33.41 -9.66
CA PRO A 324 -12.65 -33.97 -8.58
C PRO A 324 -13.80 -33.04 -8.18
N GLU A 325 -14.89 -33.64 -7.71
CA GLU A 325 -16.09 -32.98 -7.19
C GLU A 325 -15.77 -31.94 -6.11
N VAL A 326 -16.38 -30.76 -6.24
CA VAL A 326 -16.30 -29.63 -5.30
C VAL A 326 -16.94 -30.01 -3.97
N ARG A 327 -16.12 -30.28 -2.95
CA ARG A 327 -16.52 -30.11 -1.55
C ARG A 327 -16.06 -28.74 -1.09
N ALA A 328 -16.99 -27.93 -0.60
CA ALA A 328 -16.71 -26.61 -0.05
C ALA A 328 -15.83 -26.73 1.20
N GLU A 329 -14.61 -26.19 1.13
CA GLU A 329 -13.79 -25.87 2.29
C GLU A 329 -14.23 -24.53 2.91
N PRO A 330 -14.05 -24.33 4.23
CA PRO A 330 -14.62 -23.19 4.95
C PRO A 330 -13.96 -21.87 4.52
N GLU A 331 -14.78 -20.82 4.37
CA GLU A 331 -14.32 -19.48 4.03
C GLU A 331 -13.27 -18.92 5.03
N PRO A 332 -12.29 -18.12 4.57
CA PRO A 332 -11.33 -17.45 5.45
C PRO A 332 -12.03 -16.40 6.34
N PRO A 333 -11.47 -16.08 7.52
CA PRO A 333 -12.11 -15.19 8.48
C PRO A 333 -12.31 -13.77 7.90
N SER A 334 -13.54 -13.30 7.99
CA SER A 334 -13.98 -11.93 7.67
C SER A 334 -13.09 -10.87 8.36
N PRO A 335 -12.90 -9.66 7.77
CA PRO A 335 -12.23 -8.54 8.44
C PRO A 335 -12.83 -8.38 9.84
N GLN A 336 -11.99 -8.54 10.87
CA GLN A 336 -12.47 -8.59 12.26
C GLN A 336 -13.33 -7.35 12.52
N ALA A 337 -14.61 -7.59 12.82
CA ALA A 337 -15.54 -6.55 13.20
C ALA A 337 -14.92 -5.73 14.33
N GLU A 338 -15.05 -4.40 14.26
CA GLU A 338 -14.66 -3.57 15.39
C GLU A 338 -15.40 -4.08 16.64
N PRO A 339 -14.70 -4.38 17.74
CA PRO A 339 -15.33 -5.04 18.88
C PRO A 339 -16.40 -4.18 19.58
N TYR A 340 -16.46 -2.89 19.25
CA TYR A 340 -17.36 -1.92 19.87
C TYR A 340 -18.28 -1.28 18.83
N PRO A 341 -19.57 -1.06 19.17
CA PRO A 341 -20.47 -0.33 18.29
C PRO A 341 -20.11 1.16 18.23
N LEU A 342 -20.35 1.76 17.07
CA LEU A 342 -20.25 3.20 16.85
C LEU A 342 -21.62 3.86 16.96
N LYS A 343 -21.79 4.74 17.95
CA LYS A 343 -22.94 5.63 18.05
C LYS A 343 -22.67 6.93 17.28
N LEU A 344 -23.44 7.15 16.23
CA LEU A 344 -23.46 8.37 15.43
C LEU A 344 -24.67 9.21 15.81
N LYS A 345 -24.44 10.35 16.46
CA LYS A 345 -25.48 11.34 16.72
C LYS A 345 -25.49 12.38 15.60
N ILE A 346 -26.51 12.40 14.77
CA ILE A 346 -26.65 13.32 13.63
C ILE A 346 -27.89 14.18 13.89
N GLY A 347 -27.69 15.40 14.39
CA GLY A 347 -28.80 16.24 14.86
C GLY A 347 -29.44 15.70 16.14
N GLU A 348 -30.76 15.52 16.11
CA GLU A 348 -31.53 14.92 17.20
C GLU A 348 -31.57 13.39 17.14
N GLU A 349 -31.16 12.80 16.01
CA GLU A 349 -31.17 11.36 15.81
C GLU A 349 -29.86 10.70 16.23
N GLU A 350 -29.98 9.51 16.82
CA GLU A 350 -28.84 8.65 17.16
C GLU A 350 -28.94 7.32 16.40
N ILE A 351 -27.83 6.90 15.82
CA ILE A 351 -27.72 5.67 15.03
C ILE A 351 -26.58 4.85 15.61
N THR A 352 -26.82 3.58 15.89
CA THR A 352 -25.77 2.65 16.29
C THR A 352 -25.39 1.77 15.11
N LEU A 353 -24.11 1.80 14.75
CA LEU A 353 -23.50 0.90 13.78
C LEU A 353 -22.74 -0.17 14.54
N ASP A 354 -23.04 -1.44 14.28
CA ASP A 354 -22.20 -2.54 14.77
C ASP A 354 -20.80 -2.49 14.14
N GLY A 355 -19.89 -3.27 14.68
CA GLY A 355 -18.48 -3.29 14.28
C GLY A 355 -18.19 -3.70 12.85
N THR A 356 -19.15 -4.31 12.15
CA THR A 356 -19.03 -4.65 10.73
C THR A 356 -19.50 -3.51 9.83
N ARG A 357 -20.21 -2.53 10.41
CA ARG A 357 -20.84 -1.43 9.72
C ARG A 357 -20.11 -0.11 9.85
N TYR A 358 -18.85 -0.10 10.24
CA TYR A 358 -17.95 1.04 10.09
C TYR A 358 -16.49 0.57 10.07
N ASP A 359 -15.58 1.42 9.61
CA ASP A 359 -14.14 1.19 9.70
C ASP A 359 -13.51 2.23 10.63
N LEU A 360 -12.60 1.80 11.51
CA LEU A 360 -11.71 2.69 12.26
C LEU A 360 -10.25 2.36 11.93
N ARG A 361 -9.59 3.21 11.14
CA ARG A 361 -8.18 3.04 10.80
C ARG A 361 -7.43 4.33 11.06
N GLU A 362 -6.32 4.26 11.77
CA GLU A 362 -5.47 5.43 12.08
C GLU A 362 -6.27 6.61 12.69
N GLY A 363 -7.27 6.30 13.53
CA GLY A 363 -8.16 7.29 14.15
C GLY A 363 -9.19 7.93 13.21
N ARG A 364 -9.31 7.46 11.97
CA ARG A 364 -10.30 7.93 10.99
C ARG A 364 -11.46 6.94 10.89
N LEU A 365 -12.67 7.47 10.99
CA LEU A 365 -13.91 6.71 10.82
C LEU A 365 -14.38 6.75 9.37
N ALA A 366 -14.69 5.58 8.81
CA ALA A 366 -15.48 5.46 7.59
C ALA A 366 -16.84 4.81 7.89
N VAL A 367 -17.91 5.41 7.35
CA VAL A 367 -19.30 5.02 7.59
C VAL A 367 -20.03 4.87 6.25
N PRO A 368 -21.21 4.24 6.18
CA PRO A 368 -21.94 4.15 4.92
C PRO A 368 -22.34 5.56 4.42
N LEU A 369 -21.97 5.89 3.18
CA LEU A 369 -22.26 7.16 2.52
C LEU A 369 -23.76 7.42 2.50
N ARG A 370 -24.54 6.44 2.04
CA ARG A 370 -25.99 6.57 1.91
C ARG A 370 -26.61 6.94 3.26
N LEU A 371 -26.23 6.21 4.32
CA LEU A 371 -26.70 6.46 5.68
C LEU A 371 -26.34 7.87 6.16
N LEU A 372 -25.06 8.26 6.06
CA LEU A 372 -24.60 9.58 6.50
C LEU A 372 -25.27 10.72 5.71
N ALA A 373 -25.31 10.59 4.39
CA ALA A 373 -25.82 11.62 3.50
C ALA A 373 -27.35 11.80 3.65
N GLU A 374 -28.12 10.72 3.68
CA GLU A 374 -29.58 10.78 3.87
C GLU A 374 -29.96 11.37 5.23
N LYS A 375 -29.19 11.06 6.28
CA LYS A 375 -29.39 11.63 7.63
C LYS A 375 -29.02 13.12 7.73
N LEU A 376 -28.17 13.60 6.84
CA LEU A 376 -27.90 15.03 6.65
C LEU A 376 -28.91 15.70 5.71
N GLY A 377 -29.92 14.97 5.23
CA GLY A 377 -30.99 15.46 4.35
C GLY A 377 -30.67 15.40 2.86
N ALA A 378 -29.58 14.72 2.46
CA ALA A 378 -29.17 14.60 1.07
C ALA A 378 -29.82 13.40 0.37
N ARG A 379 -29.98 13.47 -0.95
CA ARG A 379 -30.37 12.31 -1.78
C ARG A 379 -29.15 11.64 -2.38
N VAL A 380 -29.12 10.31 -2.40
CA VAL A 380 -28.01 9.52 -2.93
C VAL A 380 -28.48 8.66 -4.10
N GLU A 381 -27.90 8.89 -5.27
CA GLU A 381 -28.11 8.14 -6.51
C GLU A 381 -26.87 7.31 -6.82
N TRP A 382 -27.03 6.01 -7.11
CA TRP A 382 -25.94 5.11 -7.45
C TRP A 382 -25.92 4.82 -8.95
N ASN A 383 -24.73 4.92 -9.55
CA ASN A 383 -24.44 4.47 -10.91
C ASN A 383 -23.48 3.29 -10.84
N GLY A 384 -24.00 2.07 -11.02
CA GLY A 384 -23.22 0.84 -10.96
C GLY A 384 -22.24 0.65 -12.11
N THR A 385 -22.48 1.28 -13.26
CA THR A 385 -21.59 1.18 -14.43
C THR A 385 -20.35 2.05 -14.27
N GLU A 386 -20.54 3.29 -13.82
CA GLU A 386 -19.45 4.23 -13.57
C GLU A 386 -18.83 4.07 -12.18
N MET A 387 -19.42 3.20 -11.35
CA MET A 387 -19.07 3.02 -9.94
C MET A 387 -19.02 4.37 -9.22
N SER A 388 -20.08 5.15 -9.37
CA SER A 388 -20.17 6.51 -8.83
C SER A 388 -21.46 6.72 -8.04
N ALA A 389 -21.38 7.52 -6.97
CA ALA A 389 -22.55 7.96 -6.22
C ALA A 389 -22.70 9.48 -6.31
N ALA A 390 -23.85 9.94 -6.80
CA ALA A 390 -24.21 11.35 -6.77
C ALA A 390 -24.99 11.66 -5.50
N VAL A 391 -24.52 12.67 -4.75
CA VAL A 391 -25.13 13.14 -3.52
C VAL A 391 -25.62 14.56 -3.73
N THR A 392 -26.92 14.80 -3.50
CA THR A 392 -27.55 16.10 -3.75
C THR A 392 -28.19 16.65 -2.48
N LEU A 393 -27.80 17.85 -2.06
CA LEU A 393 -28.31 18.54 -0.87
C LEU A 393 -28.47 20.04 -1.16
N GLY A 394 -29.68 20.59 -1.03
CA GLY A 394 -29.90 22.04 -1.10
C GLY A 394 -29.38 22.72 -2.39
N GLY A 395 -29.39 22.02 -3.53
CA GLY A 395 -28.85 22.50 -4.82
C GLY A 395 -27.35 22.21 -5.03
N GLN A 396 -26.61 21.82 -4.00
CA GLN A 396 -25.25 21.29 -4.13
C GLN A 396 -25.30 19.86 -4.67
N ARG A 397 -24.39 19.54 -5.61
CA ARG A 397 -24.21 18.17 -6.12
C ARG A 397 -22.75 17.76 -5.94
N LEU A 398 -22.55 16.67 -5.21
CA LEU A 398 -21.28 15.98 -5.08
C LEU A 398 -21.33 14.69 -5.90
N GLU A 399 -20.24 14.33 -6.54
CA GLU A 399 -20.08 13.05 -7.24
C GLU A 399 -18.89 12.30 -6.65
N TYR A 400 -19.17 11.18 -6.01
CA TYR A 400 -18.21 10.24 -5.44
C TYR A 400 -17.83 9.25 -6.54
N ARG A 401 -16.62 9.32 -7.09
CA ARG A 401 -16.14 8.42 -8.14
C ARG A 401 -15.20 7.39 -7.55
N LEU A 402 -15.71 6.18 -7.30
CA LEU A 402 -14.97 5.15 -6.56
C LEU A 402 -13.72 4.70 -7.33
N LEU A 403 -13.81 4.55 -8.65
CA LEU A 403 -12.65 4.14 -9.47
C LEU A 403 -11.55 5.20 -9.50
N GLU A 404 -11.91 6.48 -9.42
CA GLU A 404 -10.96 7.58 -9.51
C GLU A 404 -10.44 8.02 -8.13
N HIS A 405 -11.01 7.51 -7.02
CA HIS A 405 -10.80 8.05 -5.67
C HIS A 405 -10.90 9.58 -5.62
N THR A 406 -11.84 10.14 -6.39
CA THR A 406 -12.12 11.57 -6.38
C THR A 406 -13.54 11.82 -5.93
N ILE A 407 -13.71 12.94 -5.24
CA ILE A 407 -15.00 13.59 -5.11
C ILE A 407 -14.99 14.84 -5.98
N ARG A 408 -16.04 15.04 -6.77
CA ARG A 408 -16.24 16.25 -7.56
C ARG A 408 -17.40 17.04 -6.99
N GLU A 409 -17.21 18.32 -6.76
CA GLU A 409 -18.26 19.26 -6.39
C GLU A 409 -18.69 20.06 -7.62
N LYS A 410 -19.99 20.14 -7.86
CA LYS A 410 -20.54 20.99 -8.92
C LYS A 410 -20.63 22.44 -8.43
N LEU A 411 -19.87 23.32 -9.07
CA LEU A 411 -19.82 24.76 -8.77
C LEU A 411 -21.05 25.49 -9.34
N PRO A 412 -21.39 26.69 -8.83
CA PRO A 412 -22.56 27.46 -9.30
C PRO A 412 -22.52 27.83 -10.79
N ASP A 413 -21.33 27.95 -11.38
CA ASP A 413 -21.12 28.21 -12.81
C ASP A 413 -21.30 26.96 -13.68
N GLY A 414 -21.61 25.82 -13.07
CA GLY A 414 -21.81 24.52 -13.73
C GLY A 414 -20.53 23.70 -13.90
N SER A 415 -19.35 24.25 -13.59
CA SER A 415 -18.07 23.53 -13.65
C SER A 415 -17.90 22.55 -12.49
N TRP A 416 -16.95 21.62 -12.61
CA TRP A 416 -16.65 20.63 -11.57
C TRP A 416 -15.32 20.90 -10.91
N LYS A 417 -15.31 20.91 -9.58
CA LYS A 417 -14.09 20.97 -8.78
C LYS A 417 -13.80 19.59 -8.18
N GLY A 418 -12.78 18.92 -8.69
CA GLY A 418 -12.31 17.63 -8.18
C GLY A 418 -11.43 17.79 -6.94
N SER A 419 -11.53 16.86 -6.00
CA SER A 419 -10.60 16.69 -4.88
C SER A 419 -10.34 15.20 -4.67
N PRO A 420 -9.10 14.78 -4.41
CA PRO A 420 -8.81 13.41 -4.02
C PRO A 420 -9.53 13.07 -2.71
N LEU A 421 -10.12 11.88 -2.65
CA LEU A 421 -10.68 11.30 -1.44
C LEU A 421 -10.32 9.80 -1.41
N ALA A 422 -9.27 9.48 -0.67
CA ALA A 422 -8.64 8.15 -0.68
C ALA A 422 -9.47 7.07 0.05
N ASP A 423 -10.40 7.47 0.92
CA ASP A 423 -11.07 6.59 1.88
C ASP A 423 -12.43 6.06 1.37
N PHE A 424 -12.51 5.71 0.08
CA PHE A 424 -13.69 5.02 -0.48
C PHE A 424 -13.50 3.52 -0.45
N ARG A 425 -14.50 2.80 0.05
CA ARG A 425 -14.58 1.35 -0.10
C ARG A 425 -15.99 0.94 -0.44
N LEU A 426 -16.15 -0.06 -1.28
CA LEU A 426 -17.43 -0.74 -1.42
C LEU A 426 -17.37 -1.99 -0.53
N VAL A 427 -18.16 -2.01 0.54
CA VAL A 427 -18.22 -3.14 1.49
C VAL A 427 -19.66 -3.61 1.54
N ASN A 428 -19.92 -4.86 1.13
CA ASN A 428 -21.25 -5.46 1.10
C ASN A 428 -22.31 -4.60 0.36
N GLY A 429 -21.90 -3.97 -0.75
CA GLY A 429 -22.77 -3.07 -1.53
C GLY A 429 -22.98 -1.68 -0.94
N GLU A 430 -22.41 -1.38 0.23
CA GLU A 430 -22.40 -0.04 0.82
C GLU A 430 -21.10 0.70 0.51
N ILE A 431 -21.20 1.95 0.08
CA ILE A 431 -20.03 2.81 -0.10
C ILE A 431 -19.63 3.34 1.27
N ARG A 432 -18.50 2.89 1.81
CA ARG A 432 -17.83 3.46 2.99
C ARG A 432 -17.12 4.75 2.59
N VAL A 433 -17.35 5.81 3.34
CA VAL A 433 -16.73 7.12 3.15
C VAL A 433 -16.21 7.67 4.46
N GLY A 434 -15.11 8.43 4.40
CA GLY A 434 -14.61 9.16 5.54
C GLY A 434 -15.69 10.09 6.14
N LEU A 435 -16.04 9.83 7.40
CA LEU A 435 -17.14 10.50 8.13
C LEU A 435 -16.94 12.02 8.18
N ARG A 436 -15.77 12.46 8.64
CA ARG A 436 -15.43 13.89 8.79
C ARG A 436 -15.54 14.64 7.47
N LYS A 437 -14.85 14.13 6.44
CA LYS A 437 -14.75 14.80 5.14
C LYS A 437 -16.12 14.89 4.47
N THR A 438 -16.89 13.81 4.50
CA THR A 438 -18.25 13.78 3.93
C THR A 438 -19.19 14.70 4.68
N ALA A 439 -19.14 14.71 6.02
CA ALA A 439 -19.93 15.63 6.82
C ALA A 439 -19.62 17.09 6.45
N GLU A 440 -18.34 17.48 6.40
CA GLU A 440 -17.89 18.83 6.03
C GLU A 440 -18.37 19.27 4.63
N LEU A 441 -18.29 18.36 3.66
CA LEU A 441 -18.72 18.63 2.28
C LEU A 441 -20.23 18.85 2.16
N LEU A 442 -21.02 18.18 3.00
CA LEU A 442 -22.47 18.34 3.09
C LEU A 442 -22.89 19.47 4.05
N GLY A 443 -21.95 20.36 4.40
CA GLY A 443 -22.19 21.50 5.30
C GLY A 443 -22.25 21.13 6.79
N GLY A 444 -22.10 19.85 7.12
CA GLY A 444 -21.97 19.35 8.48
C GLY A 444 -20.59 19.61 9.09
N ARG A 445 -20.42 19.27 10.38
CA ARG A 445 -19.21 19.43 11.18
C ARG A 445 -19.18 18.35 12.25
N ILE A 446 -18.00 17.82 12.54
CA ILE A 446 -17.84 16.88 13.66
C ILE A 446 -17.87 17.67 14.97
N GLY A 447 -18.79 17.28 15.86
CA GLY A 447 -18.97 17.78 17.21
C GLY A 447 -18.17 16.94 18.21
N ARG A 448 -18.83 16.53 19.31
CA ARG A 448 -18.22 15.68 20.33
C ARG A 448 -17.78 14.33 19.75
N VAL A 449 -16.55 13.91 20.06
CA VAL A 449 -15.99 12.58 19.75
C VAL A 449 -15.53 11.94 21.04
N VAL A 450 -15.99 10.71 21.32
CA VAL A 450 -15.60 9.93 22.50
C VAL A 450 -15.20 8.54 22.07
N PHE A 451 -13.91 8.25 22.12
CA PHE A 451 -13.37 6.88 21.94
C PHE A 451 -12.79 6.42 23.27
N SER A 452 -13.32 5.33 23.82
CA SER A 452 -12.85 4.71 25.06
C SER A 452 -12.50 3.24 24.84
N ALA A 453 -12.16 2.50 25.89
CA ALA A 453 -12.00 1.05 25.75
C ALA A 453 -13.29 0.34 25.33
N GLU A 454 -14.48 0.92 25.58
CA GLU A 454 -15.77 0.21 25.44
C GLU A 454 -16.80 0.97 24.58
N THR A 455 -16.53 2.23 24.24
CA THR A 455 -17.48 3.10 23.52
C THR A 455 -16.82 3.82 22.36
N ARG A 456 -17.58 3.99 21.29
CA ARG A 456 -17.27 4.88 20.16
C ARG A 456 -18.50 5.77 19.95
N GLU A 457 -18.38 7.06 20.21
CA GLU A 457 -19.46 8.01 19.99
C GLU A 457 -18.96 9.21 19.17
N VAL A 458 -19.70 9.58 18.13
CA VAL A 458 -19.42 10.77 17.32
C VAL A 458 -20.69 11.55 17.05
N GLU A 459 -20.64 12.84 17.36
CA GLU A 459 -21.68 13.80 17.03
C GLU A 459 -21.36 14.51 15.71
N VAL A 460 -22.36 14.66 14.84
CA VAL A 460 -22.32 15.43 13.61
C VAL A 460 -23.38 16.53 13.67
N ARG A 461 -22.94 17.79 13.54
CA ARG A 461 -23.77 19.01 13.53
C ARG A 461 -23.80 19.62 12.13
N GLY A 462 -24.78 20.45 11.76
CA GLY A 462 -25.04 20.79 10.37
C GLY A 462 -26.26 21.71 10.16
N PRO A 463 -26.35 22.37 9.00
CA PRO A 463 -27.26 23.50 8.76
C PRO A 463 -28.74 23.11 8.67
N GLY A 464 -29.05 21.82 8.48
CA GLY A 464 -30.41 21.28 8.45
C GLY A 464 -31.03 20.98 9.82
N PHE A 465 -30.32 21.18 10.93
CA PHE A 465 -30.82 20.84 12.29
C PHE A 465 -31.67 21.91 12.96
N ARG A 466 -32.13 22.92 12.21
CA ARG A 466 -33.26 23.72 12.69
C ARG A 466 -34.52 22.91 12.44
N LEU A 467 -35.17 22.52 13.53
CA LEU A 467 -36.59 22.23 13.60
C LEU A 467 -37.32 23.18 12.65
N LEU A 468 -37.84 22.69 11.53
CA LEU A 468 -39.05 23.29 11.00
C LEU A 468 -40.08 23.08 12.11
N PRO A 469 -40.65 24.16 12.68
CA PRO A 469 -41.69 23.99 13.68
C PRO A 469 -42.80 23.17 13.03
N LEU A 470 -43.22 22.11 13.73
CA LEU A 470 -44.52 21.50 13.52
C LEU A 470 -45.55 22.62 13.70
N THR A 471 -46.06 23.15 12.60
CA THR A 471 -47.29 23.93 12.58
C THR A 471 -48.25 23.28 11.59
N ALA A 472 -49.25 22.63 12.21
CA ALA A 472 -50.61 22.30 11.78
C ALA A 472 -50.89 21.92 10.33
#